data_AF-A0A5B8LVY6-F1
#
_entry.id   AF-A0A5B8LVY6-F1
#
_cell.length_a   1.000
_cell.length_b   1.000
_cell.length_c   1.000
_cell.angle_alpha   90.00
_cell.angle_beta   90.00
_cell.angle_gamma   90.00
#
_symmetry.space_group_name_H-M   'P 1'
#
loop_
_entity.id
_entity.type
_entity.pdbx_description
1 polymer ?
#
loop_
_entity_poly.entity_id
_entity_poly.type
_entity_poly.pdbx_seq_one_letter_code
_entity_poly.pdbx_strand_id
1 'polypeptide(L)'
;MAGYGENRVVIHGFGRQSNWLGRSGRAYDLVSENLDRFAMTDADLYLIAKGNHVLWVGSTGELVADPMSRTRFRLALDCADRAFRLLTPSAIAERLTTIWDLEGAEPAQGMQAA
;
A
#
# COMPACT_ATOMS: atom_id res chain seq x y z
N MET A 1 -25.53 -33.09 -1.20
CA MET A 1 -24.35 -33.43 -2.04
C MET A 1 -23.54 -32.17 -2.23
N ALA A 2 -22.25 -32.26 -1.87
CA ALA A 2 -21.10 -31.43 -2.22
C ALA A 2 -21.14 -29.92 -1.91
N GLY A 3 -20.48 -29.56 -0.81
CA GLY A 3 -19.85 -28.25 -0.66
C GLY A 3 -18.57 -28.17 -1.51
N TYR A 4 -18.37 -27.02 -2.12
CA TYR A 4 -17.14 -26.58 -2.78
C TYR A 4 -16.92 -25.16 -2.24
N GLY A 5 -15.91 -24.82 -1.46
CA GLY A 5 -14.53 -25.29 -1.55
C GLY A 5 -13.77 -24.43 -2.54
N GLU A 6 -13.56 -23.15 -2.23
CA GLU A 6 -12.43 -22.41 -2.80
C GLU A 6 -11.84 -21.47 -1.72
N ASN A 7 -11.13 -22.09 -0.77
CA ASN A 7 -10.25 -21.40 0.14
C ASN A 7 -8.93 -21.13 -0.62
N ARG A 8 -8.86 -20.02 -1.35
CA ARG A 8 -7.61 -19.57 -1.96
C ARG A 8 -6.77 -18.88 -0.90
N VAL A 9 -6.06 -19.68 -0.11
CA VAL A 9 -4.89 -19.19 0.62
C VAL A 9 -3.78 -18.97 -0.40
N VAL A 10 -3.73 -17.77 -0.99
CA VAL A 10 -2.58 -17.32 -1.78
C VAL A 10 -1.50 -16.85 -0.81
N ILE A 11 -0.64 -17.77 -0.38
CA ILE A 11 0.60 -17.44 0.31
C ILE A 11 1.63 -17.04 -0.76
N HIS A 12 1.81 -15.74 -1.00
CA HIS A 12 2.99 -15.25 -1.71
C HIS A 12 3.49 -13.93 -1.13
N GLY A 13 4.57 -14.05 -0.36
CA GLY A 13 5.30 -12.97 0.31
C GLY A 13 5.15 -13.04 1.82
N PHE A 14 6.25 -13.03 2.58
CA PHE A 14 6.26 -12.94 4.05
C PHE A 14 5.72 -11.59 4.58
N GLY A 15 4.91 -10.89 3.79
CA GLY A 15 4.31 -9.63 4.12
C GLY A 15 2.93 -9.82 4.70
N ARG A 16 2.67 -9.22 5.85
CA ARG A 16 1.36 -9.28 6.49
C ARG A 16 0.36 -8.49 5.64
N GLN A 17 -0.66 -9.15 5.10
CA GLN A 17 -1.79 -8.47 4.48
C GLN A 17 -2.46 -7.53 5.49
N SER A 18 -2.77 -6.33 5.05
CA SER A 18 -3.28 -5.24 5.87
C SER A 18 -4.31 -4.46 5.07
N ASN A 19 -5.48 -4.27 5.66
CA ASN A 19 -6.58 -3.57 5.01
C ASN A 19 -6.53 -2.09 5.39
N TRP A 20 -6.54 -1.22 4.40
CA TRP A 20 -6.56 0.22 4.58
C TRP A 20 -7.84 0.79 3.99
N LEU A 21 -8.45 1.73 4.70
CA LEU A 21 -9.61 2.46 4.23
C LEU A 21 -9.13 3.80 3.70
N GLY A 22 -9.28 4.01 2.39
CA GLY A 22 -9.04 5.30 1.77
C GLY A 22 -9.98 6.37 2.31
N ARG A 23 -9.64 7.63 2.08
CA ARG A 23 -10.43 8.77 2.59
C ARG A 23 -11.88 8.79 2.10
N SER A 24 -12.16 8.16 0.95
CA SER A 24 -13.49 7.97 0.37
C SER A 24 -14.29 6.83 1.01
N GLY A 25 -13.66 6.04 1.89
CA GLY A 25 -14.22 4.83 2.49
C GLY A 25 -13.98 3.56 1.68
N ARG A 26 -13.24 3.63 0.56
CA ARG A 26 -12.85 2.45 -0.23
C ARG A 26 -11.82 1.61 0.53
N ALA A 27 -12.03 0.30 0.57
CA ALA A 27 -11.06 -0.63 1.13
C ALA A 27 -9.99 -1.00 0.11
N TYR A 28 -8.74 -1.01 0.55
CA TYR A 28 -7.57 -1.41 -0.21
C TYR A 28 -6.83 -2.52 0.52
N ASP A 29 -6.59 -3.62 -0.19
CA ASP A 29 -5.75 -4.71 0.29
C ASP A 29 -4.29 -4.38 0.01
N LEU A 30 -3.53 -4.17 1.08
CA LEU A 30 -2.10 -3.90 1.01
C LEU A 30 -1.29 -5.06 1.60
N VAL A 31 -0.09 -5.29 1.09
CA VAL A 31 0.88 -6.20 1.69
C VAL A 31 1.97 -5.37 2.37
N SER A 32 2.17 -5.60 3.66
CA SER A 32 3.27 -4.99 4.38
C SER A 32 4.60 -5.58 3.91
N GLU A 33 5.55 -4.72 3.54
CA GLU A 33 6.91 -5.10 3.20
C GLU A 33 7.90 -4.55 4.24
N ASN A 34 9.00 -5.29 4.43
CA ASN A 34 10.07 -4.87 5.32
C ASN A 34 10.89 -3.76 4.64
N LEU A 35 11.08 -2.63 5.33
CA LEU A 35 11.85 -1.48 4.81
C LEU A 35 13.29 -1.83 4.42
N ASP A 36 13.94 -2.79 5.09
CA ASP A 36 15.30 -3.24 4.78
C ASP A 36 15.38 -3.98 3.43
N ARG A 37 14.30 -4.67 3.03
CA ARG A 37 14.20 -5.43 1.77
C ARG A 37 13.28 -4.76 0.75
N PHE A 38 12.83 -3.55 1.05
CA PHE A 38 11.84 -2.84 0.27
C PHE A 38 12.43 -2.46 -1.09
N ALA A 39 11.77 -2.91 -2.15
CA ALA A 39 12.12 -2.56 -3.52
C ALA A 39 10.86 -2.17 -4.28
N MET A 40 10.93 -1.02 -4.95
CA MET A 40 9.83 -0.54 -5.77
C MET A 40 9.89 -1.14 -7.17
N THR A 41 8.73 -1.55 -7.69
CA THR A 41 8.51 -1.90 -9.09
C THR A 41 7.87 -0.72 -9.81
N ASP A 42 7.94 -0.72 -11.14
CA ASP A 42 7.41 0.37 -11.96
C ASP A 42 5.87 0.39 -12.01
N ALA A 43 5.27 -0.80 -12.01
CA ALA A 43 3.83 -0.96 -12.18
C ALA A 43 3.03 -0.79 -10.88
N ASP A 44 3.65 -1.04 -9.73
CA ASP A 44 2.94 -1.09 -8.44
C ASP A 44 2.86 0.27 -7.75
N LEU A 45 1.82 0.40 -6.92
CA LEU A 45 1.63 1.54 -6.05
C LEU A 45 2.05 1.17 -4.62
N TYR A 46 2.79 2.08 -4.00
CA TYR A 46 3.36 1.90 -2.68
C TYR A 46 2.84 2.96 -1.72
N LEU A 47 2.65 2.54 -0.48
CA LEU A 47 2.26 3.37 0.64
C LEU A 47 3.31 3.24 1.74
N ILE A 48 3.86 4.37 2.18
CA ILE A 48 4.84 4.44 3.26
C ILE A 48 4.16 5.07 4.47
N ALA A 49 4.27 4.41 5.62
CA ALA A 49 3.55 4.82 6.83
C ALA A 49 4.42 4.75 8.08
N LYS A 50 3.96 5.46 9.10
CA LYS A 50 4.46 5.41 10.47
C LYS A 50 3.29 5.19 11.42
N GLY A 51 3.22 4.02 12.04
CA GLY A 51 2.04 3.59 12.79
C GLY A 51 0.80 3.56 11.89
N ASN A 52 -0.20 4.39 12.23
CA ASN A 52 -1.44 4.50 11.45
C ASN A 52 -1.46 5.68 10.47
N HIS A 53 -0.37 6.45 10.37
CA HIS A 53 -0.31 7.64 9.53
C HIS A 53 0.40 7.35 8.22
N VAL A 54 -0.24 7.72 7.12
CA VAL A 54 0.37 7.71 5.78
C VAL A 54 1.33 8.88 5.64
N LEU A 55 2.58 8.60 5.28
CA LEU A 55 3.61 9.62 5.05
C LEU A 55 3.81 9.92 3.57
N TRP A 56 3.62 8.91 2.71
CA TRP A 56 3.78 9.05 1.26
C TRP A 56 3.03 7.93 0.54
N VAL A 57 2.47 8.24 -0.63
CA VAL A 57 1.86 7.27 -1.54
C VAL A 57 2.31 7.58 -2.96
N GLY A 58 2.72 6.57 -3.71
CA GLY A 58 3.11 6.77 -5.09
C GLY A 58 3.73 5.55 -5.74
N SER A 59 4.11 5.72 -7.01
CA SER A 59 4.84 4.71 -7.79
C SER A 59 6.25 5.19 -8.12
N THR A 60 7.05 4.33 -8.75
CA THR A 60 8.36 4.72 -9.28
C THR A 60 8.22 5.85 -10.33
N GLY A 61 7.15 5.86 -11.12
CA GLY A 61 6.85 6.93 -12.07
C GLY A 61 6.77 8.30 -11.41
N GLU A 62 6.18 8.39 -10.23
CA GLU A 62 6.01 9.65 -9.49
C GLU A 62 7.35 10.14 -8.93
N LEU A 63 8.25 9.22 -8.57
CA LEU A 63 9.61 9.55 -8.18
C LEU A 63 10.43 10.06 -9.37
N VAL A 64 10.26 9.46 -10.55
CA VAL A 64 11.02 9.88 -11.73
C VAL A 64 10.51 11.21 -12.28
N ALA A 65 9.19 11.41 -12.30
CA ALA A 65 8.56 12.58 -12.89
C ALA A 65 8.70 13.86 -12.04
N ASP A 66 8.69 13.75 -10.70
CA ASP A 66 8.68 14.92 -9.82
C ASP A 66 9.81 14.91 -8.77
N PRO A 67 10.76 15.87 -8.83
CA PRO A 67 11.78 16.07 -7.80
C PRO A 67 11.23 16.28 -6.38
N MET A 68 10.06 16.91 -6.25
CA MET A 68 9.44 17.12 -4.94
C MET A 68 8.92 15.81 -4.36
N SER A 69 8.28 14.96 -5.17
CA SER A 69 7.88 13.60 -4.78
C SER A 69 9.06 12.78 -4.26
N ARG A 70 10.23 12.82 -4.92
CA ARG A 70 11.46 12.15 -4.42
C ARG A 70 11.89 12.65 -3.06
N THR A 71 11.79 13.95 -2.83
CA THR A 71 12.19 14.55 -1.57
C THR A 71 11.28 14.08 -0.44
N ARG A 72 9.95 14.10 -0.68
CA ARG A 72 8.96 13.58 0.27
C ARG A 72 9.14 12.09 0.54
N PHE A 73 9.38 11.29 -0.49
CA PHE A 73 9.64 9.87 -0.35
C PHE A 73 10.85 9.57 0.53
N ARG A 74 11.97 10.29 0.32
CA ARG A 74 13.17 10.12 1.16
C ARG A 74 12.91 10.48 2.63
N LEU A 75 12.19 11.57 2.88
CA LEU A 75 11.79 11.96 4.24
C LEU A 75 10.83 10.95 4.87
N ALA A 76 9.89 10.43 4.09
CA ALA A 76 8.97 9.40 4.52
C ALA A 76 9.73 8.12 4.90
N LEU A 77 10.67 7.65 4.07
CA LEU A 77 11.50 6.49 4.37
C LEU A 77 12.35 6.65 5.64
N ASP A 78 12.89 7.85 5.89
CA ASP A 78 13.67 8.13 7.10
C ASP A 78 12.81 8.02 8.38
N CYS A 79 11.53 8.37 8.28
CA CYS A 79 10.60 8.38 9.41
C CYS A 79 9.74 7.10 9.55
N ALA A 80 9.60 6.33 8.49
CA ALA A 80 8.66 5.23 8.39
C ALA A 80 9.04 4.05 9.27
N ASP A 81 8.03 3.33 9.74
CA ASP A 81 8.21 2.02 10.35
C ASP A 81 7.80 0.88 9.41
N ARG A 82 6.95 1.17 8.41
CA ARG A 82 6.35 0.17 7.51
C ARG A 82 6.22 0.72 6.10
N ALA A 83 6.47 -0.16 5.13
CA ALA A 83 6.07 0.03 3.74
C ALA A 83 4.95 -0.95 3.40
N PHE A 84 4.12 -0.57 2.45
CA PHE A 84 2.99 -1.34 1.97
C PHE A 84 2.95 -1.28 0.45
N ARG A 85 2.65 -2.41 -0.18
CA ARG A 85 2.42 -2.52 -1.61
C ARG A 85 0.95 -2.82 -1.88
N LEU A 86 0.34 -2.11 -2.81
CA LEU A 86 -1.04 -2.35 -3.22
C LEU A 86 -1.13 -3.66 -4.02
N LEU A 87 -1.98 -4.60 -3.58
CA LEU A 87 -2.13 -5.89 -4.25
C LEU A 87 -2.90 -5.80 -5.57
N THR A 88 -3.90 -4.92 -5.61
CA THR A 88 -4.75 -4.73 -6.79
C THR A 88 -4.27 -3.50 -7.52
N PRO A 89 -3.46 -3.63 -8.58
CA PRO A 89 -3.00 -2.48 -9.33
C PRO A 89 -4.21 -1.75 -9.91
N SER A 90 -4.32 -0.44 -9.62
CA SER A 90 -5.33 0.39 -10.26
C SER A 90 -4.94 0.64 -11.72
N ALA A 91 -5.96 0.78 -12.58
CA ALA A 91 -5.73 1.20 -13.95
C ALA A 91 -4.97 2.53 -13.95
N ILE A 92 -4.09 2.76 -14.95
CA ILE A 92 -3.28 3.98 -15.03
C ILE A 92 -4.15 5.24 -14.92
N ALA A 93 -5.35 5.21 -15.53
CA ALA A 93 -6.32 6.30 -15.47
C ALA A 93 -6.86 6.60 -14.06
N GLU A 94 -6.89 5.60 -13.17
CA GLU A 94 -7.39 5.72 -11.80
C GLU A 94 -6.27 5.97 -10.78
N ARG A 95 -5.00 5.84 -11.19
CA ARG A 95 -3.83 5.92 -10.30
C ARG A 95 -3.81 7.18 -9.44
N LEU A 96 -4.03 8.35 -10.03
CA LEU A 96 -4.04 9.62 -9.28
C LEU A 96 -5.18 9.68 -8.28
N THR A 97 -6.35 9.11 -8.62
CA THR A 97 -7.48 8.99 -7.69
C THR A 97 -7.15 8.02 -6.55
N THR A 98 -6.53 6.88 -6.84
CA THR A 98 -6.07 5.92 -5.83
C THR A 98 -5.05 6.56 -4.89
N ILE A 99 -4.06 7.29 -5.43
CA ILE A 99 -3.06 8.01 -4.63
C ILE A 99 -3.75 9.01 -3.71
N TRP A 100 -4.58 9.90 -4.27
CA TRP A 100 -5.29 10.92 -3.50
C TRP A 100 -6.15 10.31 -2.38
N ASP A 101 -6.75 9.16 -2.62
CA ASP A 101 -7.58 8.44 -1.66
C ASP A 101 -6.74 7.79 -0.55
N LEU A 102 -5.62 7.16 -0.93
CA LEU A 102 -4.68 6.51 -0.02
C LEU A 102 -3.84 7.49 0.82
N GLU A 103 -3.58 8.71 0.33
CA GLU A 103 -2.91 9.75 1.10
C GLU A 103 -3.67 10.11 2.39
N GLY A 104 -5.00 9.97 2.38
CA GLY A 104 -5.84 10.13 3.55
C GLY A 104 -6.33 8.81 4.13
N ALA A 105 -5.69 7.69 3.80
CA ALA A 105 -6.12 6.39 4.29
C ALA A 105 -5.72 6.17 5.74
N GLU A 106 -6.52 5.36 6.43
CA GLU A 106 -6.22 4.85 7.76
C GLU A 106 -6.27 3.32 7.75
N PRO A 107 -5.47 2.63 8.58
CA PRO A 107 -5.61 1.20 8.76
C PRO A 107 -7.03 0.90 9.24
N ALA A 108 -7.69 -0.09 8.63
CA ALA A 108 -8.98 -0.54 9.10
C ALA A 108 -8.83 -1.08 10.54
N GLN A 109 -9.20 -0.29 11.53
CA GLN A 109 -9.18 -0.70 12.93
C GLN A 109 -10.23 -1.80 13.12
N GLY A 110 -9.79 -3.07 13.13
CA GLY A 110 -10.73 -4.18 13.35
C GLY A 110 -10.32 -5.58 12.95
N MET A 111 -9.15 -5.82 12.33
CA MET A 111 -8.71 -7.20 12.07
C MET A 111 -7.23 -7.38 12.42
N GLN A 112 -6.89 -7.15 13.69
CA GLN A 112 -5.85 -7.98 14.27
C GLN A 112 -6.44 -9.38 14.35
N ALA A 113 -6.10 -10.24 13.37
CA ALA A 113 -6.31 -11.66 13.52
C ALA A 113 -5.60 -12.09 14.82
N ALA A 114 -6.42 -12.35 15.84
CA ALA A 114 -6.04 -13.03 17.07
C ALA A 114 -5.83 -14.51 16.79
#